data_AF-A0A7S2QXY2-F1
#
_entry.id   AF-A0A7S2QXY2-F1
#
_cell.length_a   1.000
_cell.length_b   1.000
_cell.length_c   1.000
_cell.angle_alpha   90.00
_cell.angle_beta   90.00
_cell.angle_gamma   90.00
#
_symmetry.space_group_name_H-M   'P 1'
#
loop_
_entity.id
_entity.type
_entity.pdbx_description
1 polymer ?
#
loop_
_entity_poly.entity_id
_entity_poly.type
_entity_poly.pdbx_seq_one_letter_code
_entity_poly.pdbx_strand_id
1 'polypeptide(L)'
;ARRASGEDATIDDDDDNDVEKSVTVVYTSSNLSGEGMIARAKARFGITIRGPIHTVKLTRERWTRAETYGRCTIAKQALGSVALGVEALSALTPDVFIDTVGHAAIYPLSKYVFRCKTVAYVHYPTVSSDMIERVRE
;
A
#
# COMPACT_ATOMS: atom_id res chain seq x y z
N ALA A 1 -31.30 58.27 -12.88
CA ALA A 1 -30.02 57.94 -13.54
C ALA A 1 -29.70 56.46 -13.34
N ARG A 2 -29.58 55.71 -14.45
CA ARG A 2 -28.69 54.55 -14.75
C ARG A 2 -28.52 53.43 -13.70
N ARG A 3 -28.96 52.17 -13.97
CA ARG A 3 -28.40 51.06 -14.82
C ARG A 3 -27.74 49.99 -13.91
N ALA A 4 -28.25 48.74 -13.94
CA ALA A 4 -27.57 47.50 -14.41
C ALA A 4 -26.55 46.94 -13.38
N SER A 5 -26.20 45.66 -13.25
CA SER A 5 -26.53 44.33 -13.79
C SER A 5 -25.40 43.43 -13.24
N GLY A 6 -25.66 42.16 -12.91
CA GLY A 6 -24.62 41.10 -12.95
C GLY A 6 -23.89 40.74 -11.64
N GLU A 7 -23.27 39.56 -11.70
CA GLU A 7 -22.53 38.77 -10.68
C GLU A 7 -23.44 38.03 -9.69
N ASP A 8 -24.00 36.86 -10.02
CA ASP A 8 -23.30 35.60 -10.36
C ASP A 8 -22.04 35.43 -9.52
N ALA A 9 -22.25 35.08 -8.25
CA ALA A 9 -21.20 34.55 -7.41
C ALA A 9 -20.90 33.12 -7.90
N THR A 10 -20.08 33.01 -8.94
CA THR A 10 -19.26 31.83 -9.13
C THR A 10 -18.47 31.65 -7.84
N ILE A 11 -18.78 30.57 -7.12
CA ILE A 11 -17.85 30.03 -6.16
C ILE A 11 -16.68 29.58 -7.03
N ASP A 12 -15.65 30.40 -7.07
CA ASP A 12 -14.36 30.03 -7.63
C ASP A 12 -13.86 28.82 -6.82
N ASP A 13 -14.09 27.62 -7.35
CA ASP A 13 -13.44 26.36 -6.96
C ASP A 13 -11.94 26.37 -7.33
N ASP A 14 -11.28 27.52 -7.13
CA ASP A 14 -9.84 27.73 -7.32
C ASP A 14 -9.10 27.59 -5.97
N ASP A 15 -9.39 26.51 -5.23
CA ASP A 15 -8.45 25.96 -4.23
C ASP A 15 -7.47 25.02 -4.95
N ASP A 16 -6.83 25.55 -5.99
CA ASP A 16 -5.79 24.92 -6.81
C ASP A 16 -4.43 25.10 -6.12
N ASN A 17 -4.37 24.71 -4.84
CA ASN A 17 -3.17 24.82 -4.04
C ASN A 17 -2.40 23.49 -4.06
N ASP A 18 -1.45 23.40 -5.01
CA ASP A 18 -0.21 22.64 -4.91
C ASP A 18 -0.31 21.26 -4.22
N VAL A 19 -1.12 20.35 -4.79
CA VAL A 19 -0.91 18.92 -4.49
C VAL A 19 0.42 18.54 -5.12
N GLU A 20 1.48 18.68 -4.33
CA GLU A 20 2.82 18.19 -4.56
C GLU A 20 2.75 16.88 -5.38
N LYS A 21 3.29 16.90 -6.61
CA LYS A 21 3.21 15.78 -7.55
C LYS A 21 3.83 14.52 -6.95
N SER A 22 3.04 13.73 -6.24
CA SER A 22 3.48 12.48 -5.63
C SER A 22 3.37 11.34 -6.64
N VAL A 23 4.46 10.63 -6.89
CA VAL A 23 4.45 9.42 -7.72
C VAL A 23 4.09 8.23 -6.83
N THR A 24 2.96 7.58 -7.13
CA THR A 24 2.51 6.40 -6.38
C THR A 24 2.91 5.13 -7.10
N VAL A 25 3.60 4.24 -6.39
CA VAL A 25 4.03 2.94 -6.90
C VAL A 25 3.55 1.82 -6.00
N VAL A 26 2.95 0.79 -6.59
CA VAL A 26 2.43 -0.39 -5.90
C VAL A 26 3.29 -1.59 -6.24
N TYR A 27 3.88 -2.21 -5.22
CA TYR A 27 4.54 -3.50 -5.36
C TYR A 27 3.50 -4.62 -5.32
N THR A 28 3.44 -5.44 -6.37
CA THR A 28 2.42 -6.49 -6.47
C THR A 28 2.93 -7.74 -7.18
N SER A 29 2.48 -8.91 -6.74
CA SER A 29 2.67 -10.17 -7.47
C SER A 29 1.57 -10.42 -8.51
N SER A 30 0.58 -9.52 -8.65
CA SER A 30 -0.46 -9.59 -9.69
C SER A 30 0.02 -9.04 -11.04
N ASN A 31 -0.65 -9.37 -12.14
CA ASN A 31 -0.38 -8.81 -13.47
C ASN A 31 -1.27 -7.60 -13.77
N LEU A 32 -1.88 -7.01 -12.75
CA LEU A 32 -2.82 -5.91 -12.92
C LEU A 32 -2.06 -4.60 -13.14
N SER A 33 -2.39 -3.86 -14.20
CA SER A 33 -1.85 -2.52 -14.44
C SER A 33 -2.42 -1.51 -13.44
N GLY A 34 -1.76 -0.36 -13.27
CA GLY A 34 -2.25 0.71 -12.43
C GLY A 34 -3.64 1.22 -12.83
N GLU A 35 -3.90 1.38 -14.12
CA GLU A 35 -5.24 1.72 -14.63
C GLU A 35 -6.29 0.67 -14.25
N GLY A 36 -5.93 -0.61 -14.34
CA GLY A 36 -6.78 -1.71 -13.91
C GLY A 36 -7.06 -1.68 -12.41
N MET A 37 -6.08 -1.27 -11.58
CA MET A 37 -6.28 -1.06 -10.14
C MET A 37 -7.24 0.09 -9.87
N ILE A 38 -7.07 1.23 -10.54
CA ILE A 38 -7.94 2.40 -10.40
C ILE A 38 -9.39 2.06 -10.81
N ALA A 39 -9.56 1.39 -11.94
CA ALA A 39 -10.88 0.95 -12.41
C ALA A 39 -11.56 0.01 -11.41
N ARG A 40 -10.81 -0.94 -10.83
CA ARG A 40 -11.34 -1.85 -9.79
C ARG A 40 -11.68 -1.10 -8.51
N ALA A 41 -10.86 -0.13 -8.09
CA ALA A 41 -11.14 0.67 -6.90
C ALA A 41 -12.44 1.46 -7.06
N LYS A 42 -12.65 2.08 -8.23
CA LYS A 42 -13.90 2.77 -8.56
C LYS A 42 -15.10 1.82 -8.58
N ALA A 43 -14.97 0.67 -9.23
CA ALA A 43 -16.07 -0.29 -9.35
C ALA A 43 -16.46 -0.96 -8.01
N ARG A 44 -15.49 -1.22 -7.13
CA ARG A 44 -15.73 -1.94 -5.86
C ARG A 44 -16.04 -1.02 -4.69
N PHE A 45 -15.42 0.15 -4.65
CA PHE A 45 -15.49 1.05 -3.50
C PHE A 45 -16.09 2.42 -3.84
N GLY A 46 -16.34 2.72 -5.11
CA GLY A 46 -16.83 4.04 -5.54
C GLY A 46 -15.79 5.16 -5.42
N ILE A 47 -14.52 4.82 -5.18
CA ILE A 47 -13.45 5.79 -4.91
C ILE A 47 -12.75 6.16 -6.22
N THR A 48 -12.63 7.47 -6.48
CA THR A 48 -11.82 8.00 -7.60
C THR A 48 -10.41 8.30 -7.10
N ILE A 49 -9.43 7.55 -7.57
CA ILE A 49 -8.02 7.78 -7.27
C ILE A 49 -7.51 8.86 -8.22
N ARG A 50 -6.87 9.90 -7.66
CA ARG A 50 -6.24 10.97 -8.43
C ARG A 50 -4.81 10.56 -8.79
N GLY A 51 -4.46 10.66 -10.07
CA GLY A 51 -3.12 10.40 -10.57
C GLY A 51 -2.86 8.95 -11.03
N PRO A 52 -1.80 8.73 -11.82
CA PRO A 52 -1.43 7.40 -12.28
C PRO A 52 -0.85 6.57 -11.14
N ILE A 53 -1.19 5.28 -11.11
CA ILE A 53 -0.53 4.29 -10.27
C ILE A 53 0.48 3.54 -11.14
N HIS A 54 1.73 3.45 -10.70
CA HIS A 54 2.69 2.55 -11.30
C HIS A 54 2.75 1.25 -10.52
N THR A 55 3.13 0.17 -11.20
CA THR A 55 3.20 -1.16 -10.58
C THR A 55 4.57 -1.77 -10.75
N VAL A 56 5.17 -2.23 -9.65
CA VAL A 56 6.40 -3.02 -9.67
C VAL A 56 6.04 -4.47 -9.41
N LYS A 57 6.46 -5.35 -10.31
CA LYS A 57 6.18 -6.77 -10.22
C LYS A 57 7.09 -7.44 -9.19
N LEU A 58 6.51 -8.16 -8.25
CA LEU A 58 7.22 -9.02 -7.30
C LEU A 58 7.12 -10.49 -7.71
N THR A 59 8.23 -11.21 -7.61
CA THR A 59 8.34 -12.63 -7.99
C THR A 59 8.50 -13.56 -6.78
N ARG A 60 9.08 -13.06 -5.68
CA ARG A 60 9.36 -13.87 -4.47
C ARG A 60 8.24 -13.86 -3.43
N GLU A 61 7.06 -13.33 -3.75
CA GLU A 61 5.91 -13.28 -2.82
C GLU A 61 5.55 -14.65 -2.26
N ARG A 62 5.74 -15.73 -3.03
CA ARG A 62 5.53 -17.11 -2.54
C ARG A 62 6.35 -17.46 -1.28
N TRP A 63 7.49 -16.82 -1.02
CA TRP A 63 8.30 -17.09 0.16
C TRP A 63 7.72 -16.50 1.44
N THR A 64 6.72 -15.63 1.35
CA THR A 64 6.03 -15.11 2.55
C THR A 64 4.85 -15.99 2.97
N ARG A 65 4.49 -16.99 2.14
CA ARG A 65 3.37 -17.91 2.36
C ARG A 65 3.76 -19.08 3.26
N ALA A 66 2.88 -19.46 4.19
CA ALA A 66 3.16 -20.51 5.18
C ALA A 66 3.27 -21.89 4.52
N GLU A 67 2.51 -22.12 3.46
CA GLU A 67 2.43 -23.36 2.70
C GLU A 67 3.77 -23.73 2.05
N THR A 68 4.65 -22.75 1.85
CA THR A 68 6.01 -22.94 1.33
C THR A 68 6.90 -23.72 2.31
N TYR A 69 6.52 -23.81 3.60
CA TYR A 69 7.37 -24.33 4.65
C TYR A 69 6.69 -25.43 5.48
N GLY A 70 7.23 -26.65 5.45
CA GLY A 70 6.69 -27.76 6.26
C GLY A 70 6.99 -27.70 7.77
N ARG A 71 7.92 -26.84 8.21
CA ARG A 71 8.32 -26.64 9.62
C ARG A 71 8.90 -25.23 9.81
N CYS A 72 8.78 -24.67 11.03
CA CYS A 72 9.28 -23.34 11.39
C CYS A 72 8.72 -22.22 10.49
N THR A 73 7.42 -22.28 10.22
CA THR A 73 6.71 -21.39 9.29
C THR A 73 6.93 -19.92 9.62
N ILE A 74 6.72 -19.51 10.87
CA ILE A 74 6.85 -18.10 11.31
C ILE A 74 8.25 -17.55 10.99
N ALA A 75 9.31 -18.24 11.42
CA ALA A 75 10.68 -17.78 11.20
C ALA A 75 11.02 -17.71 9.71
N LYS A 76 10.59 -18.70 8.93
CA LYS A 76 10.87 -18.74 7.49
C LYS A 76 10.05 -17.73 6.70
N GLN A 77 8.80 -17.46 7.09
CA GLN A 77 8.00 -16.39 6.52
C GLN A 77 8.59 -15.02 6.83
N ALA A 78 9.11 -14.82 8.05
CA ALA A 78 9.84 -13.61 8.40
C ALA A 78 11.05 -13.41 7.48
N LEU A 79 11.87 -14.44 7.28
CA LEU A 79 13.00 -14.40 6.33
C LEU A 79 12.56 -14.19 4.88
N GLY A 80 11.50 -14.87 4.45
CA GLY A 80 10.92 -14.72 3.12
C GLY A 80 10.43 -13.29 2.88
N SER A 81 9.86 -12.65 3.89
CA SER A 81 9.44 -11.25 3.81
C SER A 81 10.62 -10.28 3.69
N VAL A 82 11.75 -10.55 4.36
CA VAL A 82 12.99 -9.78 4.17
C VAL A 82 13.49 -9.91 2.74
N ALA A 83 13.53 -11.14 2.20
CA ALA A 83 13.96 -11.38 0.81
C ALA A 83 13.05 -10.68 -0.22
N LEU A 84 11.73 -10.64 0.05
CA LEU A 84 10.77 -9.89 -0.74
C LEU A 84 10.99 -8.37 -0.62
N GLY A 85 11.27 -7.89 0.59
CA GLY A 85 11.60 -6.48 0.84
C GLY A 85 12.86 -6.05 0.09
N VAL A 86 13.89 -6.89 0.04
CA VAL A 86 15.10 -6.63 -0.76
C VAL A 86 14.75 -6.54 -2.24
N GLU A 87 13.92 -7.46 -2.77
CA GLU A 87 13.46 -7.41 -4.17
C GLU A 87 12.72 -6.11 -4.47
N ALA A 88 11.76 -5.73 -3.63
CA ALA A 88 10.94 -4.54 -3.81
C ALA A 88 11.77 -3.25 -3.74
N LEU A 89 12.54 -3.07 -2.67
CA LEU A 89 13.28 -1.83 -2.40
C LEU A 89 14.48 -1.65 -3.32
N SER A 90 15.06 -2.75 -3.84
CA SER A 90 16.13 -2.67 -4.86
C SER A 90 15.59 -2.35 -6.25
N ALA A 91 14.34 -2.73 -6.56
CA ALA A 91 13.72 -2.41 -7.84
C ALA A 91 13.32 -0.92 -7.92
N LEU A 92 12.80 -0.39 -6.83
CA LEU A 92 12.53 1.03 -6.66
C LEU A 92 12.64 1.36 -5.17
N THR A 93 13.45 2.36 -4.81
CA THR A 93 13.57 2.83 -3.44
C THR A 93 12.68 4.07 -3.25
N PRO A 94 11.59 4.00 -2.47
CA PRO A 94 10.70 5.13 -2.26
C PRO A 94 11.17 6.02 -1.09
N ASP A 95 10.76 7.28 -1.08
CA ASP A 95 10.95 8.17 0.08
C ASP A 95 10.11 7.72 1.29
N VAL A 96 8.88 7.30 1.00
CA VAL A 96 7.92 6.75 1.97
C VAL A 96 7.50 5.35 1.54
N PHE A 97 7.91 4.35 2.31
CA PHE A 97 7.51 2.97 2.15
C PHE A 97 6.29 2.67 3.02
N ILE A 98 5.21 2.19 2.39
CA ILE A 98 3.96 1.83 3.08
C ILE A 98 3.77 0.32 3.02
N ASP A 99 3.76 -0.34 4.18
CA ASP A 99 3.46 -1.77 4.30
C ASP A 99 1.96 -1.98 4.54
N THR A 100 1.28 -2.58 3.58
CA THR A 100 -0.15 -2.90 3.64
C THR A 100 -0.43 -4.38 3.94
N VAL A 101 0.58 -5.24 3.87
CA VAL A 101 0.44 -6.70 4.00
C VAL A 101 0.75 -7.17 5.41
N GLY A 102 1.59 -6.43 6.14
CA GLY A 102 2.01 -6.76 7.52
C GLY A 102 3.35 -7.51 7.57
N HIS A 103 4.26 -7.20 6.66
CA HIS A 103 5.60 -7.77 6.62
C HIS A 103 6.58 -6.99 7.51
N ALA A 104 6.37 -7.06 8.83
CA ALA A 104 7.14 -6.30 9.82
C ALA A 104 8.66 -6.53 9.79
N ALA A 105 9.12 -7.71 9.35
CA ALA A 105 10.55 -7.99 9.25
C ALA A 105 11.26 -7.15 8.18
N ILE A 106 10.53 -6.47 7.28
CA ILE A 106 11.08 -5.54 6.29
C ILE A 106 11.50 -4.21 6.93
N TYR A 107 10.95 -3.82 8.09
CA TYR A 107 11.17 -2.46 8.63
C TYR A 107 12.64 -2.14 8.99
N PRO A 108 13.42 -3.06 9.58
CA PRO A 108 14.85 -2.83 9.78
C PRO A 108 15.57 -2.66 8.43
N LEU A 109 15.19 -3.44 7.41
CA LEU A 109 15.78 -3.35 6.08
C LEU A 109 15.47 -2.00 5.43
N SER A 110 14.20 -1.59 5.43
CA SER A 110 13.78 -0.31 4.83
C SER A 110 14.43 0.88 5.51
N LYS A 111 14.54 0.88 6.84
CA LYS A 111 15.10 1.98 7.62
C LYS A 111 16.63 2.06 7.57
N TYR A 112 17.31 0.94 7.79
CA TYR A 112 18.78 0.97 7.97
C TYR A 112 19.54 0.82 6.66
N VAL A 113 19.01 0.09 5.69
CA VAL A 113 19.70 -0.16 4.41
C VAL A 113 19.25 0.84 3.35
N PHE A 114 17.92 0.96 3.16
CA PHE A 114 17.35 1.80 2.10
C PHE A 114 17.00 3.23 2.56
N ARG A 115 17.09 3.52 3.86
CA ARG A 115 16.82 4.84 4.49
C ARG A 115 15.42 5.41 4.18
N CYS A 116 14.44 4.54 3.93
CA CYS A 116 13.06 4.94 3.66
C CYS A 116 12.32 5.33 4.96
N LYS A 117 11.45 6.34 4.90
CA LYS A 117 10.43 6.54 5.94
C LYS A 117 9.42 5.39 5.83
N THR A 118 9.19 4.65 6.90
CA THR A 118 8.32 3.46 6.85
C THR A 118 7.03 3.73 7.61
N VAL A 119 5.91 3.44 6.96
CA VAL A 119 4.56 3.50 7.53
C VAL A 119 3.93 2.11 7.39
N ALA A 120 3.26 1.64 8.43
CA ALA A 120 2.63 0.32 8.42
C ALA A 120 1.12 0.47 8.62
N TYR A 121 0.34 -0.16 7.75
CA TYR A 121 -1.07 -0.39 7.98
C TYR A 121 -1.23 -1.69 8.77
N VAL A 122 -1.43 -1.55 10.08
CA VAL A 122 -1.61 -2.69 10.98
C VAL A 122 -3.10 -2.85 11.26
N HIS A 123 -3.70 -3.88 10.66
CA HIS A 123 -5.04 -4.30 11.07
C HIS A 123 -4.91 -5.05 12.40
N TYR A 124 -5.57 -4.59 13.45
CA TYR A 124 -5.71 -5.36 14.68
C TYR A 124 -6.90 -6.32 14.51
N PRO A 125 -6.69 -7.63 14.28
CA PRO A 125 -7.76 -8.57 14.49
C PRO A 125 -8.04 -8.56 15.99
N THR A 126 -9.21 -8.09 16.40
CA THR A 126 -9.72 -8.38 17.74
C THR A 126 -9.76 -9.90 17.89
N VAL A 127 -8.82 -10.45 18.65
CA VAL A 127 -8.82 -11.86 19.05
C VAL A 127 -10.10 -12.08 19.84
N SER A 128 -11.11 -12.68 19.22
CA SER A 128 -12.33 -13.06 19.92
C SER A 128 -12.02 -14.25 20.82
N SER A 129 -12.75 -14.35 21.94
CA SER A 129 -12.62 -15.46 22.88
C SER A 129 -12.72 -16.84 22.21
N ASP A 130 -13.48 -16.94 21.10
CA ASP A 130 -13.64 -18.13 20.25
C ASP A 130 -12.31 -18.65 19.65
N MET A 131 -11.37 -17.76 19.32
CA MET A 131 -10.04 -18.15 18.82
C MET A 131 -9.12 -18.72 19.92
N ILE A 132 -9.34 -18.34 21.19
CA ILE A 132 -8.60 -18.91 22.33
C ILE A 132 -9.17 -20.29 22.70
N GLU A 133 -10.48 -20.49 22.54
CA GLU A 133 -11.14 -21.75 22.84
C GLU A 133 -10.69 -22.89 21.88
N ARG A 134 -10.46 -22.58 20.60
CA ARG A 134 -9.92 -23.53 19.60
C ARG A 134 -8.47 -23.98 19.82
N VAL A 135 -7.72 -23.34 20.72
CA VAL A 135 -6.32 -23.70 21.04
C VAL A 135 -6.24 -24.41 22.40
N ARG A 136 -7.36 -24.56 23.12
CA ARG A 136 -7.42 -25.25 24.41
C ARG A 136 -7.83 -26.72 24.32
N GLU A 137 -8.23 -27.21 23.15
CA GLU A 137 -8.27 -28.64 22.78
C GLU A 137 -6.96 -29.06 22.10
#